data_AF-A0A399GAN2-F1
#
_entry.id   AF-A0A399GAN2-F1
#
_cell.length_a   1.000
_cell.length_b   1.000
_cell.length_c   1.000
_cell.angle_alpha   90.00
_cell.angle_beta   90.00
_cell.angle_gamma   90.00
#
_symmetry.space_group_name_H-M   'P 1'
#
loop_
_entity.id
_entity.type
_entity.pdbx_description
1 polymer ?
#
loop_
_entity_poly.entity_id
_entity_poly.type
_entity_poly.pdbx_seq_one_letter_code
_entity_poly.pdbx_strand_id
1 'polypeptide(L)'
;MDSHVPKALAEIAESHLAHTLLRKKHTLADVQAILLLAAWGLQSGGKGPDAWVLTGHAARVSRRLGIQRAVGQAVAATQKDRSQLEAPAEVDTAVLRQWRTWLAWFSFDSFLSFGFGRPQSTQFESIDDQAFLKARLSHPLPRPGTQASLSLYGDAYIAAKAQLAVVARSFVLWVEEQARSGPPDSQSLLSMLSDLNGRLDDWCKLWVWSGSSHALYLGASARIARLQAEHLRLSINAMALRSSTHSEGHEGSITYLRKALNAATSTIQTHFESSQTDLALSFATDVGLRSSLPTSARALSGHRTLIALSCLFVTY
;
A
#
# COMPACT_ATOMS: atom_id res chain seq x y z
N MET A 1 25.83 -9.74 -5.36
CA MET A 1 25.35 -9.66 -6.75
C MET A 1 24.90 -8.25 -7.01
N ASP A 2 25.63 -7.51 -7.85
CA ASP A 2 25.30 -6.15 -8.26
C ASP A 2 24.00 -6.15 -9.07
N SER A 3 22.91 -5.69 -8.45
CA SER A 3 21.57 -5.69 -9.04
C SER A 3 21.34 -4.45 -9.92
N HIS A 4 22.28 -4.16 -10.82
CA HIS A 4 22.02 -3.15 -11.85
C HIS A 4 21.09 -3.78 -12.88
N VAL A 5 19.88 -3.25 -13.01
CA VAL A 5 19.13 -3.40 -14.25
C VAL A 5 20.04 -2.88 -15.35
N PRO A 6 20.38 -3.68 -16.37
CA PRO A 6 21.09 -3.18 -17.53
C PRO A 6 20.45 -1.88 -17.97
N LYS A 7 21.23 -0.80 -18.09
CA LYS A 7 20.73 0.54 -18.47
C LYS A 7 19.80 0.49 -19.68
N ALA A 8 20.12 -0.40 -20.63
CA ALA A 8 19.30 -0.69 -21.80
C ALA A 8 17.87 -1.15 -21.46
N LEU A 9 17.68 -2.02 -20.45
CA LEU A 9 16.35 -2.46 -20.04
C LEU A 9 15.53 -1.32 -19.41
N ALA A 10 16.16 -0.44 -18.63
CA ALA A 10 15.50 0.74 -18.09
C ALA A 10 15.07 1.71 -19.20
N GLU A 11 15.95 1.98 -20.16
CA GLU A 11 15.67 2.83 -21.33
C GLU A 11 14.53 2.27 -22.21
N ILE A 12 14.53 0.96 -22.44
CA ILE A 12 13.46 0.27 -23.19
C ILE A 12 12.12 0.38 -22.43
N ALA A 13 12.13 0.13 -21.12
CA ALA A 13 10.93 0.23 -20.29
C ALA A 13 10.36 1.67 -20.27
N GLU A 14 11.23 2.68 -20.18
CA GLU A 14 10.85 4.09 -20.28
C GLU A 14 10.26 4.45 -21.64
N SER A 15 10.85 3.95 -22.73
CA SER A 15 10.32 4.13 -24.08
C SER A 15 8.92 3.52 -24.23
N HIS A 16 8.72 2.28 -23.77
CA HIS A 16 7.40 1.65 -23.77
C HIS A 16 6.39 2.40 -22.89
N LEU A 17 6.83 2.88 -21.72
CA LEU A 17 6.01 3.70 -20.83
C LEU A 17 5.54 4.98 -21.52
N ALA A 18 6.45 5.71 -22.19
CA ALA A 18 6.12 6.89 -22.97
C ALA A 18 5.11 6.58 -24.09
N HIS A 19 5.28 5.46 -24.82
CA HIS A 19 4.31 5.04 -25.84
C HIS A 19 2.90 4.78 -25.26
N THR A 20 2.79 4.40 -23.98
CA THR A 20 1.47 4.21 -23.35
C THR A 20 0.66 5.50 -23.22
N LEU A 21 1.31 6.67 -23.24
CA LEU A 21 0.64 7.97 -23.19
C LEU A 21 -0.06 8.32 -24.50
N LEU A 22 0.52 7.92 -25.63
CA LEU A 22 0.05 8.33 -26.95
C LEU A 22 -0.91 7.33 -27.61
N ARG A 23 -0.85 6.04 -27.21
CA ARG A 23 -1.68 5.01 -27.86
C ARG A 23 -3.15 5.06 -27.44
N LYS A 24 -4.03 4.67 -28.37
CA LYS A 24 -5.49 4.63 -28.17
C LYS A 24 -6.00 3.33 -27.52
N LYS A 25 -5.29 2.22 -27.67
CA LYS A 25 -5.71 0.93 -27.13
C LYS A 25 -4.80 0.54 -25.98
N HIS A 26 -5.40 0.13 -24.87
CA HIS A 26 -4.73 -0.32 -23.67
C HIS A 26 -5.27 -1.70 -23.28
N THR A 27 -4.54 -2.40 -22.43
CA THR A 27 -4.84 -3.70 -21.86
C THR A 27 -4.60 -3.64 -20.35
N LEU A 28 -5.11 -4.62 -19.60
CA LEU A 28 -4.85 -4.69 -18.15
C LEU A 28 -3.35 -4.76 -17.84
N ALA A 29 -2.58 -5.50 -18.64
CA ALA A 29 -1.13 -5.62 -18.50
C ALA A 29 -0.42 -4.26 -18.57
N ASP A 30 -0.97 -3.30 -19.31
CA ASP A 30 -0.41 -1.96 -19.39
C ASP A 30 -0.55 -1.20 -18.08
N VAL A 31 -1.72 -1.29 -17.42
CA VAL A 31 -1.94 -0.69 -16.10
C VAL A 31 -0.97 -1.30 -15.09
N GLN A 32 -0.90 -2.63 -15.10
CA GLN A 32 -0.05 -3.35 -14.17
C GLN A 32 1.43 -2.98 -14.41
N ALA A 33 1.90 -2.97 -15.65
CA ALA A 33 3.26 -2.53 -15.99
C ALA A 33 3.54 -1.10 -15.52
N ILE A 34 2.62 -0.14 -15.72
CA ILE A 34 2.78 1.23 -15.21
C ILE A 34 2.95 1.23 -13.68
N LEU A 35 2.14 0.47 -12.94
CA LEU A 35 2.25 0.35 -11.47
C LEU A 35 3.58 -0.27 -11.04
N LEU A 36 4.05 -1.29 -11.76
CA LEU A 36 5.35 -1.90 -11.51
C LEU A 36 6.48 -0.89 -11.66
N LEU A 37 6.48 -0.12 -12.75
CA LEU A 37 7.49 0.90 -13.03
C LEU A 37 7.44 2.05 -12.00
N ALA A 38 6.24 2.43 -11.56
CA ALA A 38 6.04 3.43 -10.52
C ALA A 38 6.62 3.00 -9.17
N ALA A 39 6.45 1.73 -8.81
CA ALA A 39 6.97 1.19 -7.56
C ALA A 39 8.46 0.86 -7.60
N TRP A 40 9.00 0.53 -8.77
CA TRP A 40 10.40 0.18 -8.92
C TRP A 40 11.32 1.41 -8.83
N GLY A 41 10.92 2.52 -9.46
CA GLY A 41 11.84 3.64 -9.67
C GLY A 41 12.96 3.23 -10.62
N LEU A 42 12.61 3.11 -11.91
CA LEU A 42 13.42 2.66 -13.06
C LEU A 42 14.90 3.04 -13.06
N GLN A 43 15.26 4.19 -12.49
CA GLN A 43 16.64 4.64 -12.36
C GLN A 43 16.97 5.01 -10.91
N SER A 44 18.19 4.68 -10.50
CA SER A 44 18.70 5.02 -9.18
C SER A 44 18.84 6.54 -8.99
N GLY A 45 18.80 6.98 -7.73
CA GLY A 45 19.00 8.38 -7.38
C GLY A 45 17.88 9.32 -7.81
N GLY A 46 16.67 8.80 -8.10
CA GLY A 46 15.50 9.62 -8.46
C GLY A 46 15.54 10.16 -9.90
N LYS A 47 16.37 9.58 -10.77
CA LYS A 47 16.45 9.94 -12.19
C LYS A 47 15.34 9.30 -13.05
N GLY A 48 14.61 8.35 -12.49
CA GLY A 48 13.48 7.70 -13.15
C GLY A 48 12.22 8.57 -13.15
N PRO A 49 11.16 8.12 -13.85
CA PRO A 49 9.90 8.84 -13.89
C PRO A 49 9.29 9.04 -12.49
N ASP A 50 8.64 10.19 -12.26
CA ASP A 50 7.98 10.47 -10.99
C ASP A 50 6.84 9.47 -10.75
N ALA A 51 6.95 8.69 -9.67
CA ALA A 51 5.98 7.66 -9.30
C ALA A 51 4.55 8.22 -9.19
N TRP A 52 4.38 9.46 -8.70
CA TRP A 52 3.06 10.11 -8.60
C TRP A 52 2.44 10.38 -9.97
N VAL A 53 3.26 10.79 -10.96
CA VAL A 53 2.78 10.95 -12.34
C VAL A 53 2.36 9.60 -12.93
N LEU A 54 3.12 8.54 -12.63
CA LEU A 54 2.83 7.19 -13.09
C LEU A 54 1.57 6.60 -12.45
N THR A 55 1.31 6.82 -11.16
CA THR A 55 0.05 6.36 -10.53
C THR A 55 -1.16 7.11 -11.08
N GLY A 56 -1.03 8.42 -11.33
CA GLY A 56 -2.07 9.19 -12.02
C GLY A 56 -2.34 8.68 -13.43
N HIS A 57 -1.30 8.27 -14.17
CA HIS A 57 -1.46 7.66 -15.49
C HIS A 57 -2.11 6.27 -15.42
N ALA A 58 -1.69 5.42 -14.49
CA ALA A 58 -2.33 4.12 -14.24
C ALA A 58 -3.82 4.28 -13.91
N ALA A 59 -4.20 5.30 -13.14
CA ALA A 59 -5.61 5.62 -12.85
C ALA A 59 -6.39 5.92 -14.14
N ARG A 60 -5.85 6.80 -15.01
CA ARG A 60 -6.49 7.16 -16.28
C ARG A 60 -6.66 5.96 -17.20
N VAL A 61 -5.62 5.13 -17.35
CA VAL A 61 -5.68 3.92 -18.17
C VAL A 61 -6.68 2.92 -17.60
N SER A 62 -6.71 2.72 -16.28
CA SER A 62 -7.66 1.84 -15.60
C SER A 62 -9.12 2.24 -15.85
N ARG A 63 -9.41 3.54 -15.73
CA ARG A 63 -10.74 4.08 -16.01
C ARG A 63 -11.14 3.93 -17.47
N ARG A 64 -10.19 4.13 -18.39
CA ARG A 64 -10.43 3.92 -19.82
C ARG A 64 -10.80 2.47 -20.16
N LEU A 65 -10.20 1.52 -19.45
CA LEU A 65 -10.52 0.10 -19.56
C LEU A 65 -11.85 -0.28 -18.91
N GLY A 66 -12.47 0.61 -18.13
CA GLY A 66 -13.70 0.33 -17.41
C GLY A 66 -13.52 -0.55 -16.17
N ILE A 67 -12.29 -0.69 -15.64
CA ILE A 67 -11.99 -1.53 -14.47
C ILE A 67 -12.88 -1.17 -13.28
N GLN A 68 -13.01 0.13 -12.98
CA GLN A 68 -13.85 0.62 -11.88
C GLN A 68 -15.31 0.14 -11.99
N ARG A 69 -15.87 0.13 -13.21
CA ARG A 69 -17.26 -0.31 -13.45
C ARG A 69 -17.40 -1.82 -13.29
N ALA A 70 -16.47 -2.60 -13.83
CA ALA A 70 -16.45 -4.05 -13.69
C ALA A 70 -16.31 -4.47 -12.21
N VAL A 71 -15.44 -3.80 -11.46
CA VAL A 71 -15.28 -4.00 -10.02
C VAL A 71 -16.56 -3.62 -9.27
N GLY A 72 -17.17 -2.47 -9.56
CA GLY A 72 -18.42 -2.06 -8.92
C GLY A 72 -19.58 -3.06 -9.14
N GLN A 73 -19.66 -3.64 -10.35
CA GLN A 73 -20.63 -4.70 -10.65
C GLN A 73 -20.34 -5.99 -9.88
N ALA A 74 -19.07 -6.38 -9.75
CA ALA A 74 -18.67 -7.56 -8.97
C ALA A 74 -18.99 -7.38 -7.48
N VAL A 75 -18.70 -6.20 -6.91
CA VAL A 75 -19.07 -5.85 -5.53
C VAL A 75 -20.58 -5.99 -5.32
N ALA A 76 -21.38 -5.40 -6.22
CA ALA A 76 -22.83 -5.47 -6.13
C ALA A 76 -23.35 -6.92 -6.21
N ALA A 77 -22.72 -7.78 -7.01
CA ALA A 77 -23.04 -9.21 -7.08
C ALA A 77 -22.72 -9.92 -5.75
N THR A 78 -21.50 -9.75 -5.22
CA THR A 78 -21.08 -10.36 -3.94
C THR A 78 -21.93 -9.90 -2.76
N GLN A 79 -22.48 -8.68 -2.79
CA GLN A 79 -23.38 -8.16 -1.77
C GLN A 79 -24.80 -8.73 -1.90
N LYS A 80 -25.31 -8.99 -3.11
CA LYS A 80 -26.62 -9.64 -3.31
C LYS A 80 -26.63 -11.07 -2.77
N ASP A 81 -25.55 -11.81 -2.95
CA ASP A 81 -25.40 -13.16 -2.37
C ASP A 81 -25.42 -13.15 -0.83
N ARG A 82 -25.19 -12.02 -0.17
CA ARG A 82 -25.34 -11.92 1.30
C ARG A 82 -26.80 -12.06 1.75
N SER A 83 -27.75 -11.77 0.87
CA SER A 83 -29.19 -11.81 1.14
C SER A 83 -29.84 -13.14 0.78
N GLN A 84 -29.14 -14.01 0.05
CA GLN A 84 -29.65 -15.30 -0.42
C GLN A 84 -28.78 -16.43 0.16
N LEU A 85 -29.41 -17.51 0.65
CA LEU A 85 -28.72 -18.68 1.23
C LEU A 85 -27.99 -19.56 0.18
N GLU A 86 -27.81 -19.06 -1.04
CA GLU A 86 -27.19 -19.79 -2.14
C GLU A 86 -25.66 -19.67 -2.12
N ALA A 87 -24.99 -20.62 -2.77
CA ALA A 87 -23.54 -20.60 -2.91
C ALA A 87 -23.09 -19.28 -3.56
N PRO A 88 -22.01 -18.65 -3.06
CA PRO A 88 -21.57 -17.35 -3.58
C PRO A 88 -21.33 -17.44 -5.09
N ALA A 89 -21.90 -16.49 -5.84
CA ALA A 89 -21.74 -16.39 -7.27
C ALA A 89 -20.25 -16.29 -7.60
N GLU A 90 -19.79 -17.20 -8.47
CA GLU A 90 -18.40 -17.26 -8.87
C GLU A 90 -18.03 -15.98 -9.64
N VAL A 91 -17.10 -15.21 -9.10
CA VAL A 91 -16.61 -14.00 -9.75
C VAL A 91 -15.63 -14.39 -10.84
N ASP A 92 -15.87 -13.94 -12.08
CA ASP A 92 -14.97 -14.16 -13.21
C ASP A 92 -13.51 -13.82 -12.84
N THR A 93 -12.60 -14.76 -13.12
CA THR A 93 -11.16 -14.61 -12.90
C THR A 93 -10.59 -13.35 -13.57
N ALA A 94 -11.11 -12.96 -14.75
CA ALA A 94 -10.70 -11.73 -15.42
C ALA A 94 -11.05 -10.50 -14.58
N VAL A 95 -12.24 -10.47 -13.98
CA VAL A 95 -12.70 -9.40 -13.10
C VAL A 95 -11.91 -9.39 -11.79
N LEU A 96 -11.58 -10.55 -11.22
CA LEU A 96 -10.70 -10.63 -10.04
C LEU A 96 -9.32 -10.03 -10.29
N ARG A 97 -8.73 -10.23 -11.48
CA ARG A 97 -7.44 -9.60 -11.85
C ARG A 97 -7.56 -8.08 -11.99
N GLN A 98 -8.67 -7.59 -12.56
CA GLN A 98 -8.96 -6.16 -12.64
C GLN A 98 -9.13 -5.56 -11.25
N TRP A 99 -9.86 -6.23 -10.36
CA TRP A 99 -10.08 -5.82 -8.98
C TRP A 99 -8.79 -5.79 -8.18
N ARG A 100 -7.97 -6.83 -8.27
CA ARG A 100 -6.62 -6.86 -7.66
C ARG A 100 -5.78 -5.67 -8.13
N THR A 101 -5.77 -5.39 -9.43
CA THR A 101 -5.01 -4.28 -10.02
C THR A 101 -5.54 -2.93 -9.52
N TRP A 102 -6.86 -2.79 -9.37
CA TRP A 102 -7.49 -1.60 -8.82
C TRP A 102 -7.12 -1.36 -7.35
N LEU A 103 -7.15 -2.41 -6.51
CA LEU A 103 -6.71 -2.32 -5.12
C LEU A 103 -5.22 -2.01 -4.99
N ALA A 104 -4.39 -2.59 -5.86
CA ALA A 104 -2.96 -2.32 -5.90
C ALA A 104 -2.67 -0.85 -6.24
N TRP A 105 -3.35 -0.31 -7.27
CA TRP A 105 -3.28 1.11 -7.62
C TRP A 105 -3.71 1.99 -6.45
N PHE A 106 -4.90 1.74 -5.88
CA PHE A 106 -5.44 2.53 -4.77
C PHE A 106 -4.48 2.58 -3.58
N SER A 107 -3.94 1.41 -3.22
CA SER A 107 -2.98 1.30 -2.13
C SER A 107 -1.73 2.13 -2.39
N PHE A 108 -1.19 1.99 -3.59
CA PHE A 108 0.07 2.59 -3.96
C PHE A 108 -0.04 4.13 -4.08
N ASP A 109 -1.11 4.64 -4.67
CA ASP A 109 -1.41 6.09 -4.73
C ASP A 109 -1.59 6.71 -3.33
N SER A 110 -2.27 5.98 -2.43
CA SER A 110 -2.50 6.44 -1.05
C SER A 110 -1.18 6.57 -0.26
N PHE A 111 -0.27 5.59 -0.38
CA PHE A 111 1.02 5.64 0.32
C PHE A 111 1.99 6.67 -0.27
N LEU A 112 1.94 6.94 -1.57
CA LEU A 112 2.70 8.05 -2.16
C LEU A 112 2.22 9.41 -1.62
N SER A 113 0.92 9.56 -1.37
CA SER A 113 0.37 10.79 -0.80
C SER A 113 0.74 10.95 0.68
N PHE A 114 0.77 9.85 1.44
CA PHE A 114 1.04 9.82 2.88
C PHE A 114 2.44 10.32 3.30
N GLY A 115 3.47 10.19 2.45
CA GLY A 115 4.86 10.51 2.82
C GLY A 115 5.50 11.69 2.08
N PHE A 116 4.90 12.16 0.98
CA PHE A 116 5.59 13.08 0.05
C PHE A 116 4.87 14.41 -0.18
N GLY A 117 3.78 14.69 0.55
CA GLY A 117 2.99 15.91 0.37
C GLY A 117 2.37 16.03 -1.03
N ARG A 118 2.22 14.89 -1.71
CA ARG A 118 1.58 14.82 -3.02
C ARG A 118 0.07 14.76 -2.81
N PRO A 119 -0.71 15.57 -3.54
CA PRO A 119 -2.17 15.49 -3.45
C PRO A 119 -2.62 14.14 -4.00
N GLN A 120 -3.65 13.58 -3.38
CA GLN A 120 -4.23 12.30 -3.82
C GLN A 120 -4.72 12.40 -5.26
N SER A 121 -4.41 11.40 -6.08
CA SER A 121 -4.84 11.39 -7.49
C SER A 121 -6.36 11.28 -7.62
N THR A 122 -7.05 10.81 -6.59
CA THR A 122 -8.52 10.70 -6.55
C THR A 122 -9.05 10.94 -5.15
N GLN A 123 -10.12 11.72 -5.00
CA GLN A 123 -10.77 11.98 -3.70
C GLN A 123 -12.01 11.09 -3.43
N PHE A 124 -12.61 10.50 -4.48
CA PHE A 124 -13.94 9.87 -4.40
C PHE A 124 -13.97 8.36 -4.66
N GLU A 125 -12.82 7.72 -4.84
CA GLU A 125 -12.80 6.29 -5.17
C GLU A 125 -12.96 5.45 -3.90
N SER A 126 -14.09 4.76 -3.79
CA SER A 126 -14.30 3.71 -2.79
C SER A 126 -13.73 2.39 -3.29
N ILE A 127 -13.13 1.63 -2.38
CA ILE A 127 -12.74 0.24 -2.60
C ILE A 127 -13.56 -0.66 -1.68
N ASP A 128 -13.75 -1.92 -2.10
CA ASP A 128 -14.32 -2.96 -1.24
C ASP A 128 -13.33 -4.12 -1.17
N ASP A 129 -12.35 -3.99 -0.28
CA ASP A 129 -11.32 -5.01 -0.05
C ASP A 129 -11.89 -6.27 0.64
N GLN A 130 -12.96 -6.13 1.41
CA GLN A 130 -13.61 -7.23 2.13
C GLN A 130 -14.37 -8.14 1.16
N ALA A 131 -15.15 -7.56 0.24
CA ALA A 131 -15.82 -8.33 -0.81
C ALA A 131 -14.80 -9.03 -1.72
N PHE A 132 -13.69 -8.36 -2.06
CA PHE A 132 -12.59 -8.97 -2.80
C PHE A 132 -12.00 -10.17 -2.05
N LEU A 133 -11.64 -10.00 -0.78
CA LEU A 133 -11.05 -11.06 0.03
C LEU A 133 -12.02 -12.23 0.19
N LYS A 134 -13.31 -11.96 0.43
CA LYS A 134 -14.35 -12.98 0.51
C LYS A 134 -14.46 -13.77 -0.81
N ALA A 135 -14.50 -13.09 -1.95
CA ALA A 135 -14.53 -13.73 -3.26
C ALA A 135 -13.28 -14.57 -3.56
N ARG A 136 -12.12 -14.20 -2.98
CA ARG A 136 -10.88 -14.96 -3.13
C ARG A 136 -10.78 -16.16 -2.19
N LEU A 137 -11.28 -16.03 -0.96
CA LEU A 137 -11.24 -17.08 0.05
C LEU A 137 -12.42 -18.05 -0.02
N SER A 138 -13.45 -17.77 -0.81
CA SER A 138 -14.56 -18.70 -1.07
C SER A 138 -14.18 -19.91 -1.92
N HIS A 139 -13.02 -19.87 -2.58
CA HIS A 139 -12.49 -20.99 -3.35
C HIS A 139 -11.64 -21.94 -2.49
N PRO A 140 -11.56 -23.24 -2.84
CA PRO A 140 -10.72 -24.20 -2.13
C PRO A 140 -9.28 -23.71 -2.03
N LEU A 141 -8.68 -23.87 -0.85
CA LEU A 141 -7.29 -23.46 -0.63
C LEU A 141 -6.36 -24.23 -1.58
N PRO A 142 -5.55 -23.51 -2.38
CA PRO A 142 -4.61 -24.15 -3.29
C PRO A 142 -3.51 -24.86 -2.49
N ARG A 143 -2.94 -25.92 -3.09
CA ARG A 143 -1.81 -26.63 -2.48
C ARG A 143 -0.63 -25.65 -2.28
N PRO A 144 0.01 -25.64 -1.10
CA PRO A 144 1.18 -24.81 -0.84
C PRO A 144 2.29 -25.00 -1.89
N GLY A 145 2.95 -23.92 -2.28
CA GLY A 145 4.04 -23.94 -3.27
C GLY A 145 3.58 -23.92 -4.74
N THR A 146 2.27 -24.00 -5.00
CA THR A 146 1.72 -23.85 -6.36
C THR A 146 1.57 -22.38 -6.76
N GLN A 147 1.53 -22.10 -8.07
CA GLN A 147 1.24 -20.75 -8.60
C GLN A 147 -0.08 -20.18 -8.07
N ALA A 148 -1.10 -21.03 -7.88
CA ALA A 148 -2.38 -20.63 -7.29
C ALA A 148 -2.22 -20.18 -5.82
N SER A 149 -1.36 -20.84 -5.04
CA SER A 149 -1.07 -20.43 -3.66
C SER A 149 -0.31 -19.10 -3.59
N LEU A 150 0.65 -18.87 -4.49
CA LEU A 150 1.36 -17.59 -4.60
C LEU A 150 0.41 -16.44 -5.00
N SER A 151 -0.51 -16.72 -5.93
CA SER A 151 -1.55 -15.77 -6.34
C SER A 151 -2.43 -15.38 -5.15
N LEU A 152 -2.91 -16.37 -4.38
CA LEU A 152 -3.73 -16.16 -3.19
C LEU A 152 -3.02 -15.34 -2.11
N TYR A 153 -1.75 -15.66 -1.79
CA TYR A 153 -0.97 -14.87 -0.83
C TYR A 153 -0.77 -13.43 -1.30
N GLY A 154 -0.57 -13.25 -2.61
CA GLY A 154 -0.52 -11.93 -3.23
C GLY A 154 -1.85 -11.17 -3.10
N ASP A 155 -2.98 -11.83 -3.31
CA ASP A 155 -4.31 -11.22 -3.18
C ASP A 155 -4.61 -10.82 -1.73
N ALA A 156 -4.29 -11.69 -0.77
CA ALA A 156 -4.41 -11.39 0.65
C ALA A 156 -3.53 -10.20 1.05
N TYR A 157 -2.27 -10.15 0.58
CA TYR A 157 -1.40 -9.01 0.82
C TYR A 157 -1.95 -7.71 0.21
N ILE A 158 -2.51 -7.76 -1.00
CA ILE A 158 -3.11 -6.58 -1.63
C ILE A 158 -4.36 -6.11 -0.88
N ALA A 159 -5.21 -7.02 -0.42
CA ALA A 159 -6.35 -6.68 0.42
C ALA A 159 -5.91 -6.04 1.75
N ALA A 160 -4.93 -6.64 2.43
CA ALA A 160 -4.35 -6.10 3.66
C ALA A 160 -3.78 -4.70 3.44
N LYS A 161 -3.01 -4.51 2.36
CA LYS A 161 -2.41 -3.22 2.00
C LYS A 161 -3.46 -2.17 1.66
N ALA A 162 -4.54 -2.55 0.98
CA ALA A 162 -5.64 -1.67 0.63
C ALA A 162 -6.39 -1.18 1.87
N GLN A 163 -6.66 -2.06 2.84
CA GLN A 163 -7.24 -1.68 4.14
C GLN A 163 -6.34 -0.69 4.89
N LEU A 164 -5.04 -0.95 4.93
CA LEU A 164 -4.07 -0.07 5.57
C LEU A 164 -4.02 1.30 4.86
N ALA A 165 -4.10 1.30 3.54
CA ALA A 165 -4.16 2.51 2.72
C ALA A 165 -5.41 3.36 3.02
N VAL A 166 -6.55 2.76 3.39
CA VAL A 166 -7.74 3.52 3.83
C VAL A 166 -7.43 4.30 5.12
N VAL A 167 -6.69 3.72 6.07
CA VAL A 167 -6.27 4.42 7.30
C VAL A 167 -5.30 5.54 6.96
N ALA A 168 -4.27 5.27 6.13
CA ALA A 168 -3.32 6.27 5.67
C ALA A 168 -4.00 7.43 4.93
N ARG A 169 -4.98 7.13 4.07
CA ARG A 169 -5.77 8.10 3.34
C ARG A 169 -6.64 8.96 4.26
N SER A 170 -7.25 8.36 5.28
CA SER A 170 -8.02 9.09 6.29
C SER A 170 -7.15 10.13 7.00
N PHE A 171 -5.90 9.75 7.35
CA PHE A 171 -4.92 10.67 7.92
C PHE A 171 -4.57 11.82 6.97
N VAL A 172 -4.21 11.52 5.72
CA VAL A 172 -3.83 12.55 4.73
C VAL A 172 -4.96 13.54 4.47
N LEU A 173 -6.17 13.05 4.19
CA LEU A 173 -7.31 13.91 3.91
C LEU A 173 -7.66 14.80 5.10
N TRP A 174 -7.53 14.27 6.31
CA TRP A 174 -7.73 15.07 7.51
C TRP A 174 -6.68 16.18 7.62
N VAL A 175 -5.40 15.86 7.40
CA VAL A 175 -4.30 16.85 7.44
C VAL A 175 -4.50 17.94 6.39
N GLU A 176 -4.89 17.57 5.16
CA GLU A 176 -5.20 18.52 4.09
C GLU A 176 -6.38 19.43 4.45
N GLU A 177 -7.43 18.87 5.05
CA GLU A 177 -8.60 19.65 5.49
C GLU A 177 -8.23 20.65 6.60
N GLN A 178 -7.39 20.25 7.56
CA GLN A 178 -6.89 21.17 8.60
C GLN A 178 -6.01 22.29 8.02
N ALA A 179 -5.20 21.98 7.01
CA ALA A 179 -4.42 23.01 6.32
C ALA A 179 -5.30 24.07 5.63
N ARG A 180 -6.53 23.71 5.24
CA ARG A 180 -7.50 24.58 4.58
C ARG A 180 -8.40 25.34 5.57
N SER A 181 -8.84 24.66 6.63
CA SER A 181 -9.84 25.16 7.57
C SER A 181 -9.24 25.82 8.83
N GLY A 182 -7.91 25.77 8.99
CA GLY A 182 -7.19 26.29 10.15
C GLY A 182 -6.82 25.18 11.14
N PRO A 183 -5.90 25.45 12.10
CA PRO A 183 -5.47 24.43 13.04
C PRO A 183 -6.66 23.93 13.88
N PRO A 184 -6.83 22.61 14.03
CA PRO A 184 -7.90 22.05 14.85
C PRO A 184 -7.66 22.38 16.32
N ASP A 185 -8.73 22.36 17.10
CA ASP A 185 -8.60 22.28 18.55
C ASP A 185 -7.86 20.99 18.95
N SER A 186 -7.06 21.08 20.01
CA SER A 186 -6.22 19.98 20.48
C SER A 186 -7.03 18.71 20.77
N GLN A 187 -8.30 18.85 21.21
CA GLN A 187 -9.16 17.73 21.53
C GLN A 187 -9.65 16.97 20.28
N SER A 188 -10.09 17.69 19.24
CA SER A 188 -10.45 17.09 17.94
C SER A 188 -9.27 16.36 17.30
N LEU A 189 -8.07 16.97 17.30
CA LEU A 189 -6.85 16.32 16.80
C LEU A 189 -6.56 15.01 17.56
N LEU A 190 -6.53 15.05 18.90
CA LEU A 190 -6.23 13.87 19.70
C LEU A 190 -7.29 12.77 19.53
N SER A 191 -8.57 13.14 19.39
CA SER A 191 -9.65 12.20 19.10
C SER A 191 -9.44 11.50 17.76
N MET A 192 -9.14 12.26 16.69
CA MET A 192 -8.86 11.70 15.37
C MET A 192 -7.65 10.76 15.39
N LEU A 193 -6.53 11.19 16.00
CA LEU A 193 -5.32 10.36 16.08
C LEU A 193 -5.53 9.10 16.92
N SER A 194 -6.38 9.16 17.95
CA SER A 194 -6.78 8.00 18.74
C SER A 194 -7.62 7.01 17.90
N ASP A 195 -8.59 7.49 17.13
CA ASP A 195 -9.38 6.68 16.19
C ASP A 195 -8.48 5.96 15.17
N LEU A 196 -7.55 6.70 14.54
CA LEU A 196 -6.63 6.09 13.57
C LEU A 196 -5.71 5.05 14.20
N ASN A 197 -5.21 5.30 15.41
CA ASN A 197 -4.44 4.29 16.15
C ASN A 197 -5.30 3.05 16.46
N GLY A 198 -6.57 3.22 16.85
CA GLY A 198 -7.49 2.11 17.09
C GLY A 198 -7.70 1.26 15.84
N ARG A 199 -7.99 1.90 14.70
CA ARG A 199 -8.14 1.24 13.40
C ARG A 199 -6.85 0.52 12.97
N LEU A 200 -5.70 1.09 13.26
CA LEU A 200 -4.41 0.47 12.99
C LEU A 200 -4.14 -0.73 13.90
N ASP A 201 -4.52 -0.65 15.17
CA ASP A 201 -4.40 -1.75 16.12
C ASP A 201 -5.30 -2.93 15.70
N ASP A 202 -6.51 -2.65 15.23
CA ASP A 202 -7.42 -3.68 14.68
C ASP A 202 -6.89 -4.29 13.38
N TRP A 203 -6.32 -3.47 12.49
CA TRP A 203 -5.62 -3.98 11.32
C TRP A 203 -4.44 -4.88 11.70
N CYS A 204 -3.62 -4.50 12.68
CA CYS A 204 -2.50 -5.31 13.16
C CYS A 204 -2.96 -6.64 13.77
N LYS A 205 -4.03 -6.63 14.58
CA LYS A 205 -4.65 -7.85 15.13
C LYS A 205 -5.13 -8.77 14.03
N LEU A 206 -5.72 -8.22 12.97
CA LEU A 206 -6.19 -9.01 11.85
C LEU A 206 -5.04 -9.58 11.03
N TRP A 207 -4.07 -8.77 10.62
CA TRP A 207 -3.14 -9.16 9.57
C TRP A 207 -1.77 -9.64 10.03
N VAL A 208 -1.30 -9.18 11.20
CA VAL A 208 0.12 -9.31 11.58
C VAL A 208 0.30 -10.01 12.93
N TRP A 209 -0.77 -10.11 13.72
CA TRP A 209 -0.77 -10.88 14.95
C TRP A 209 -0.73 -12.39 14.67
N SER A 210 0.14 -13.11 15.38
CA SER A 210 0.39 -14.54 15.16
C SER A 210 -0.82 -15.43 15.43
N GLY A 211 -1.78 -14.98 16.25
CA GLY A 211 -3.01 -15.71 16.52
C GLY A 211 -4.10 -15.55 15.47
N SER A 212 -3.90 -14.71 14.44
CA SER A 212 -4.90 -14.50 13.40
C SER A 212 -4.75 -15.50 12.25
N SER A 213 -5.88 -16.03 11.79
CA SER A 213 -5.95 -16.85 10.57
C SER A 213 -5.49 -16.09 9.32
N HIS A 214 -5.66 -14.76 9.29
CA HIS A 214 -5.30 -13.94 8.12
C HIS A 214 -3.79 -13.74 7.99
N ALA A 215 -3.08 -13.76 9.12
CA ALA A 215 -1.62 -13.63 9.13
C ALA A 215 -0.93 -14.78 8.38
N LEU A 216 -1.55 -15.96 8.34
CA LEU A 216 -1.06 -17.12 7.58
C LEU A 216 -1.03 -16.86 6.07
N TYR A 217 -1.95 -16.03 5.55
CA TYR A 217 -2.00 -15.70 4.12
C TYR A 217 -0.97 -14.65 3.69
N LEU A 218 -0.38 -13.90 4.62
CA LEU A 218 0.62 -12.89 4.26
C LEU A 218 1.98 -13.52 3.92
N GLY A 219 2.31 -14.68 4.50
CA GLY A 219 3.56 -15.39 4.25
C GLY A 219 4.79 -14.46 4.30
N ALA A 220 5.60 -14.48 3.24
CA ALA A 220 6.80 -13.64 3.11
C ALA A 220 6.51 -12.12 3.12
N SER A 221 5.29 -11.71 2.75
CA SER A 221 4.89 -10.30 2.69
C SER A 221 4.52 -9.72 4.05
N ALA A 222 4.40 -10.54 5.10
CA ALA A 222 4.02 -10.11 6.44
C ALA A 222 4.98 -9.03 7.00
N ARG A 223 6.28 -9.16 6.72
CA ARG A 223 7.30 -8.17 7.16
C ARG A 223 7.10 -6.81 6.50
N ILE A 224 6.83 -6.80 5.19
CA ILE A 224 6.58 -5.55 4.44
C ILE A 224 5.27 -4.91 4.93
N ALA A 225 4.22 -5.71 5.13
CA ALA A 225 2.94 -5.24 5.66
C ALA A 225 3.11 -4.62 7.06
N ARG A 226 3.88 -5.28 7.94
CA ARG A 226 4.21 -4.76 9.27
C ARG A 226 4.94 -3.42 9.20
N LEU A 227 5.96 -3.29 8.36
CA LEU A 227 6.69 -2.02 8.22
C LEU A 227 5.81 -0.87 7.74
N GLN A 228 4.92 -1.12 6.79
CA GLN A 228 3.98 -0.10 6.32
C GLN A 228 3.06 0.36 7.47
N ALA A 229 2.61 -0.58 8.31
CA ALA A 229 1.79 -0.27 9.48
C ALA A 229 2.57 0.47 10.55
N GLU A 230 3.81 0.07 10.86
CA GLU A 230 4.63 0.76 11.85
C GLU A 230 5.04 2.16 11.38
N HIS A 231 5.27 2.37 10.08
CA HIS A 231 5.52 3.71 9.53
C HIS A 231 4.29 4.62 9.67
N LEU A 232 3.09 4.11 9.39
CA LEU A 232 1.84 4.82 9.61
C LEU A 232 1.68 5.16 11.10
N ARG A 233 1.92 4.19 11.99
CA ARG A 233 1.89 4.38 13.44
C ARG A 233 2.86 5.49 13.87
N LEU A 234 4.12 5.42 13.42
CA LEU A 234 5.14 6.41 13.76
C LEU A 234 4.71 7.82 13.34
N SER A 235 4.16 7.97 12.14
CA SER A 235 3.74 9.27 11.61
C SER A 235 2.54 9.88 12.35
N ILE A 236 1.53 9.05 12.68
CA ILE A 236 0.37 9.46 13.49
C ILE A 236 0.84 9.93 14.88
N ASN A 237 1.69 9.13 15.54
CA ASN A 237 2.15 9.44 16.90
C ASN A 237 3.14 10.62 16.92
N ALA A 238 3.97 10.79 15.89
CA ALA A 238 4.81 11.97 15.74
C ALA A 238 3.99 13.25 15.57
N MET A 239 2.86 13.19 14.85
CA MET A 239 1.93 14.33 14.76
C MET A 239 1.30 14.66 16.11
N ALA A 240 0.89 13.65 16.88
CA ALA A 240 0.38 13.83 18.24
C ALA A 240 1.38 14.59 19.12
N LEU A 241 2.64 14.13 19.11
CA LEU A 241 3.73 14.69 19.92
C LEU A 241 4.10 16.11 19.49
N ARG A 242 4.05 16.43 18.19
CA ARG A 242 4.29 17.79 17.70
C ARG A 242 3.20 18.78 18.11
N SER A 243 1.99 18.30 18.38
CA SER A 243 0.90 19.15 18.84
C SER A 243 0.81 19.25 20.36
N SER A 244 1.24 18.22 21.10
CA SER A 244 1.17 18.20 22.56
C SER A 244 2.25 19.06 23.24
N THR A 245 3.24 19.55 22.51
CA THR A 245 4.22 20.53 23.02
C THR A 245 3.60 21.89 23.38
N HIS A 246 2.32 22.13 23.03
CA HIS A 246 1.65 23.40 23.22
C HIS A 246 0.53 23.41 24.28
N SER A 247 0.13 22.27 24.86
CA SER A 247 -0.99 22.21 25.81
C SER A 247 -0.89 21.02 26.76
N GLU A 248 -1.23 21.28 28.02
CA GLU A 248 -1.08 20.46 29.23
C GLU A 248 -1.54 18.98 29.10
N GLY A 249 -0.76 18.06 29.70
CA GLY A 249 -1.10 16.64 29.87
C GLY A 249 0.08 15.67 29.67
N HIS A 250 0.83 15.37 30.74
CA HIS A 250 1.97 14.44 30.70
C HIS A 250 1.58 13.00 30.29
N GLU A 251 0.44 12.48 30.74
CA GLU A 251 0.07 11.07 30.54
C GLU A 251 -0.28 10.72 29.09
N GLY A 252 -1.01 11.61 28.38
CA GLY A 252 -1.32 11.43 26.97
C GLY A 252 -0.05 11.41 26.12
N SER A 253 0.87 12.34 26.38
CA SER A 253 2.16 12.44 25.69
C SER A 253 3.04 11.20 25.89
N ILE A 254 3.06 10.61 27.10
CA ILE A 254 3.79 9.37 27.38
C ILE A 254 3.25 8.19 26.55
N THR A 255 1.94 8.11 26.35
CA THR A 255 1.32 7.04 25.56
C THR A 255 1.70 7.13 24.09
N TYR A 256 1.62 8.33 23.48
CA TYR A 256 2.03 8.54 22.09
C TYR A 256 3.54 8.34 21.92
N LEU A 257 4.36 8.78 22.88
CA LEU A 257 5.80 8.54 22.88
C LEU A 257 6.13 7.05 22.91
N ARG A 258 5.47 6.28 23.78
CA ARG A 258 5.65 4.82 23.86
C ARG A 258 5.26 4.13 22.55
N LYS A 259 4.13 4.51 21.95
CA LYS A 259 3.70 3.96 20.65
C LYS A 259 4.68 4.30 19.54
N ALA A 260 5.17 5.54 19.46
CA ALA A 260 6.18 5.96 18.50
C ALA A 260 7.52 5.20 18.67
N LEU A 261 7.99 5.07 19.92
CA LEU A 261 9.23 4.35 20.25
C LEU A 261 9.12 2.87 19.87
N ASN A 262 8.00 2.22 20.19
CA ASN A 262 7.76 0.83 19.83
C ASN A 262 7.73 0.64 18.31
N ALA A 263 7.04 1.54 17.58
CA ALA A 263 6.97 1.50 16.13
C ALA A 263 8.36 1.69 15.48
N ALA A 264 9.15 2.65 15.97
CA ALA A 264 10.52 2.87 15.52
C ALA A 264 11.43 1.67 15.80
N THR A 265 11.34 1.09 17.00
CA THR A 265 12.11 -0.09 17.40
C THR A 265 11.75 -1.30 16.53
N SER A 266 10.45 -1.55 16.33
CA SER A 266 9.96 -2.63 15.46
C SER A 266 10.41 -2.44 14.01
N THR A 267 10.42 -1.20 13.52
CA THR A 267 10.92 -0.86 12.19
C THR A 267 12.40 -1.20 12.05
N ILE A 268 13.25 -0.76 12.99
CA ILE A 268 14.69 -1.04 12.99
C ILE A 268 14.94 -2.54 13.08
N GLN A 269 14.24 -3.25 13.98
CA GLN A 269 14.38 -4.68 14.15
C GLN A 269 13.99 -5.44 12.88
N THR A 270 12.86 -5.10 12.25
CA THR A 270 12.44 -5.73 11.00
C THR A 270 13.45 -5.46 9.88
N HIS A 271 14.03 -4.26 9.84
CA HIS A 271 15.12 -3.92 8.92
C HIS A 271 16.36 -4.77 9.13
N PHE A 272 16.80 -4.90 10.38
CA PHE A 272 17.93 -5.73 10.75
C PHE A 272 17.70 -7.21 10.39
N GLU A 273 16.56 -7.79 10.79
CA GLU A 273 16.22 -9.19 10.51
C GLU A 273 16.13 -9.46 9.00
N SER A 274 15.56 -8.53 8.22
CA SER A 274 15.51 -8.69 6.77
C SER A 274 16.86 -8.56 6.09
N SER A 275 17.80 -7.81 6.65
CA SER A 275 19.16 -7.70 6.10
C SER A 275 19.93 -9.01 6.23
N GLN A 276 19.54 -9.87 7.19
CA GLN A 276 20.19 -11.14 7.48
C GLN A 276 19.53 -12.35 6.80
N THR A 277 18.23 -12.27 6.49
CA THR A 277 17.45 -13.44 6.06
C THR A 277 17.15 -13.45 4.56
N ASP A 278 16.32 -12.52 4.08
CA ASP A 278 15.70 -12.66 2.73
C ASP A 278 15.82 -11.43 1.84
N LEU A 279 16.52 -10.37 2.26
CA LEU A 279 16.53 -9.08 1.55
C LEU A 279 15.11 -8.56 1.22
N ALA A 280 14.06 -9.03 1.90
CA ALA A 280 12.65 -8.74 1.62
C ALA A 280 12.36 -7.23 1.60
N LEU A 281 13.14 -6.44 2.34
CA LEU A 281 13.04 -4.98 2.43
C LEU A 281 13.86 -4.20 1.43
N SER A 282 14.77 -4.90 0.74
CA SER A 282 15.33 -4.42 -0.51
C SER A 282 14.25 -4.29 -1.58
N PHE A 283 12.97 -4.50 -1.24
CA PHE A 283 11.84 -4.60 -2.13
C PHE A 283 10.57 -3.86 -1.67
N ALA A 284 10.63 -3.16 -0.53
CA ALA A 284 9.56 -2.28 -0.10
C ALA A 284 9.61 -0.97 -0.90
N THR A 285 8.44 -0.39 -1.20
CA THR A 285 8.34 1.03 -1.61
C THR A 285 9.18 1.86 -0.66
N ASP A 286 10.04 2.73 -1.18
CA ASP A 286 10.91 3.61 -0.41
C ASP A 286 10.07 4.38 0.63
N VAL A 287 9.96 3.81 1.84
CA VAL A 287 9.20 4.39 2.94
C VAL A 287 10.11 5.46 3.51
N GLY A 288 10.10 6.61 2.85
CA GLY A 288 11.10 7.65 3.02
C GLY A 288 11.30 8.05 4.48
N LEU A 289 12.36 7.53 5.09
CA LEU A 289 13.07 8.12 6.24
C LEU A 289 13.81 9.42 5.82
N ARG A 290 13.42 10.05 4.71
CA ARG A 290 14.09 11.20 4.10
C ARG A 290 13.84 12.51 4.84
N SER A 291 12.84 12.60 5.71
CA SER A 291 12.50 13.84 6.42
C SER A 291 13.16 14.01 7.80
N SER A 292 13.87 13.00 8.32
CA SER A 292 14.46 13.06 9.67
C SER A 292 15.95 12.71 9.79
N LEU A 293 16.64 12.36 8.69
CA LEU A 293 18.07 12.03 8.73
C LEU A 293 18.96 13.17 8.20
N PRO A 294 20.08 13.48 8.88
CA PRO A 294 21.04 14.50 8.45
C PRO A 294 21.66 14.14 7.09
N THR A 295 22.04 15.19 6.37
CA THR A 295 22.45 15.21 4.95
C THR A 295 23.56 14.21 4.59
N SER A 296 24.36 13.76 5.56
CA SER A 296 25.43 12.76 5.39
C SER A 296 24.95 11.32 5.22
N ALA A 297 23.72 10.98 5.65
CA ALA A 297 23.15 9.64 5.49
C ALA A 297 22.43 9.42 4.13
N ARG A 298 22.27 10.48 3.33
CA ARG A 298 21.58 10.44 2.01
C ARG A 298 22.33 9.60 0.96
N ALA A 299 23.62 9.31 1.16
CA ALA A 299 24.44 8.60 0.21
C ALA A 299 24.29 7.06 0.25
N LEU A 300 23.71 6.50 1.32
CA LEU A 300 23.71 5.05 1.56
C LEU A 300 22.37 4.34 1.27
N SER A 301 21.27 5.06 1.04
CA SER A 301 19.93 4.46 0.84
C SER A 301 19.51 4.29 -0.63
N GLY A 302 20.44 4.39 -1.57
CA GLY A 302 20.13 4.38 -3.00
C GLY A 302 19.76 3.01 -3.59
N HIS A 303 19.61 1.96 -2.78
CA HIS A 303 19.68 0.60 -3.29
C HIS A 303 18.54 -0.30 -2.80
N ARG A 304 17.77 -0.70 -3.82
CA ARG A 304 17.00 -1.95 -3.98
C ARG A 304 15.48 -1.78 -3.81
N THR A 305 14.71 -2.18 -4.84
CA THR A 305 13.24 -2.43 -4.80
C THR A 305 12.83 -3.54 -5.81
N LEU A 306 12.07 -4.61 -5.45
CA LEU A 306 11.56 -5.76 -6.28
C LEU A 306 11.22 -7.10 -5.52
N ILE A 307 9.96 -7.35 -5.14
CA ILE A 307 9.32 -8.71 -5.12
C ILE A 307 7.86 -8.63 -4.65
N ALA A 308 7.46 -7.58 -3.91
CA ALA A 308 6.03 -7.40 -3.57
C ALA A 308 5.13 -7.25 -4.82
N LEU A 309 5.73 -6.90 -5.96
CA LEU A 309 5.07 -6.88 -7.27
C LEU A 309 5.30 -8.13 -8.11
N SER A 310 6.32 -8.97 -7.92
CA SER A 310 6.41 -10.21 -8.71
C SER A 310 5.22 -11.12 -8.43
N CYS A 311 4.65 -11.11 -7.22
CA CYS A 311 3.35 -11.75 -6.94
C CYS A 311 2.17 -11.16 -7.72
N LEU A 312 2.22 -9.89 -8.18
CA LEU A 312 1.25 -9.24 -9.08
C LEU A 312 1.41 -9.66 -10.56
N PHE A 313 2.56 -10.24 -10.95
CA PHE A 313 2.94 -10.47 -12.35
C PHE A 313 3.33 -11.91 -12.72
N VAL A 314 3.23 -12.90 -11.83
CA VAL A 314 3.41 -14.34 -12.19
C VAL A 314 2.25 -14.88 -13.03
N THR A 315 1.70 -14.09 -13.95
CA THR A 315 0.72 -14.52 -14.94
C THR A 315 1.19 -14.07 -16.32
N TYR A 316 2.20 -14.78 -16.82
CA TYR A 316 2.40 -15.05 -18.24
C TYR A 316 2.64 -16.54 -18.38
#